data_AF-A0A969MMV0-F1
#
_entry.id   AF-A0A969MMV0-F1
#
_cell.length_a   1.000
_cell.length_b   1.000
_cell.length_c   1.000
_cell.angle_alpha   90.00
_cell.angle_beta   90.00
_cell.angle_gamma   90.00
#
_symmetry.space_group_name_H-M   'P 1'
#
loop_
_entity.id
_entity.type
_entity.pdbx_description
1 polymer ?
#
loop_
_entity_poly.entity_id
_entity_poly.type
_entity_poly.pdbx_seq_one_letter_code
_entity_poly.pdbx_strand_id
1 'polypeptide(L)'
;IDDLEGLDKQPFIDPEDMAKLKQIQRLKFTLPVRNVQVKTEGTLVNSVRRTIYDFFCQKIDNDELIATLRWFIFHEYDTSIPTWNLSSCPICENSSVPLHRKDMSNKYTFSCNHCGGELFLTDVFRLHEAIDEELGAGGILGYLINTLEQIIFVHLIRVILRMKPDLLNEMLFIKDGPLAFFGQTANIYKPMRSLVNYLFKNHNLYLAGLEKSGSFVEHADEITEKLDDGTVLILSNDYIYKYILPGYPDPTRPYGATTYYSNKLIFKTNSGGMYVVSLPTSENFLNPKKADFRNLDVILTNIEKLKCDMYDSALIPVALANKLVSLADHPSSGILQKFAKGAISS
;
A
#
# COMPACT_ATOMS: atom_id res chain seq x y z
N ILE A 1 21.56 -10.00 12.66
CA ILE A 1 22.21 -8.70 12.94
C ILE A 1 23.55 -8.68 12.22
N ASP A 2 24.38 -9.71 12.41
CA ASP A 2 25.65 -9.90 11.71
C ASP A 2 25.56 -9.91 10.17
N ASP A 3 24.51 -10.49 9.58
CA ASP A 3 24.31 -10.47 8.11
C ASP A 3 24.06 -9.08 7.52
N LEU A 4 23.48 -8.14 8.31
CA LEU A 4 23.20 -6.78 7.86
C LEU A 4 24.41 -5.85 8.05
N GLU A 5 25.18 -6.06 9.12
CA GLU A 5 26.39 -5.27 9.40
C GLU A 5 27.53 -5.54 8.38
N GLY A 6 27.50 -6.69 7.69
CA GLY A 6 28.41 -7.00 6.58
C GLY A 6 28.07 -6.30 5.26
N LEU A 7 26.79 -6.01 5.01
CA LEU A 7 26.30 -5.38 3.77
C LEU A 7 26.60 -3.87 3.70
N ASP A 8 26.65 -3.20 4.86
CA ASP A 8 26.90 -1.75 4.98
C ASP A 8 28.35 -1.36 4.61
N LYS A 9 29.28 -2.33 4.52
CA LYS A 9 30.71 -2.09 4.24
C LYS A 9 31.17 -2.49 2.84
N GLN A 10 30.29 -2.99 1.98
CA GLN A 10 30.67 -3.42 0.63
C GLN A 10 30.15 -2.46 -0.44
N PRO A 11 31.03 -1.86 -1.28
CA PRO A 11 30.62 -1.00 -2.38
C PRO A 11 29.88 -1.76 -3.51
N PHE A 12 29.79 -3.08 -3.41
CA PHE A 12 29.06 -3.96 -4.31
C PHE A 12 28.32 -5.03 -3.49
N ILE A 13 27.07 -5.32 -3.84
CA ILE A 13 26.35 -6.47 -3.27
C ILE A 13 26.99 -7.76 -3.79
N ASP A 14 27.43 -8.63 -2.88
CA ASP A 14 27.99 -9.93 -3.22
C ASP A 14 26.98 -10.72 -4.09
N PRO A 15 27.41 -11.31 -5.23
CA PRO A 15 26.57 -12.19 -6.05
C PRO A 15 25.82 -13.28 -5.27
N GLU A 16 26.35 -13.77 -4.15
CA GLU A 16 25.69 -14.74 -3.28
C GLU A 16 24.54 -14.13 -2.45
N ASP A 17 24.70 -12.91 -1.95
CA ASP A 17 23.61 -12.19 -1.27
C ASP A 17 22.51 -11.78 -2.26
N MET A 18 22.91 -11.42 -3.47
CA MET A 18 22.02 -11.30 -4.64
C MET A 18 21.25 -12.61 -4.93
N ALA A 19 21.87 -13.78 -4.74
CA ALA A 19 21.24 -15.07 -4.97
C ALA A 19 20.22 -15.44 -3.88
N LYS A 20 20.51 -15.12 -2.60
CA LYS A 20 19.52 -15.24 -1.51
C LYS A 20 18.32 -14.31 -1.76
N LEU A 21 18.57 -13.12 -2.30
CA LEU A 21 17.56 -12.14 -2.70
C LEU A 21 16.80 -12.51 -4.00
N LYS A 22 17.19 -13.56 -4.73
CA LYS A 22 16.40 -14.07 -5.89
C LYS A 22 15.15 -14.83 -5.47
N GLN A 23 14.98 -15.17 -4.18
CA GLN A 23 13.77 -15.81 -3.65
C GLN A 23 12.66 -14.79 -3.32
N ILE A 24 12.49 -13.75 -4.14
CA ILE A 24 11.38 -12.79 -3.98
C ILE A 24 10.09 -13.45 -4.45
N GLN A 25 9.10 -13.51 -3.57
CA GLN A 25 7.74 -13.87 -3.91
C GLN A 25 7.17 -12.80 -4.87
N ARG A 26 6.64 -13.23 -6.01
CA ARG A 26 6.07 -12.34 -7.02
C ARG A 26 4.59 -12.67 -7.22
N LEU A 27 3.75 -11.67 -7.03
CA LEU A 27 2.34 -11.75 -7.38
C LEU A 27 2.17 -11.13 -8.77
N LYS A 28 1.73 -11.94 -9.73
CA LYS A 28 1.44 -11.49 -11.09
C LYS A 28 -0.04 -11.18 -11.20
N PHE A 29 -0.35 -9.97 -11.63
CA PHE A 29 -1.71 -9.53 -11.86
C PHE A 29 -1.80 -8.87 -13.24
N THR A 30 -2.84 -9.20 -13.99
CA THR A 30 -3.11 -8.66 -15.33
C THR A 30 -4.49 -8.06 -15.33
N LEU A 31 -4.60 -6.79 -15.73
CA LEU A 31 -5.85 -6.04 -15.72
C LEU A 31 -6.23 -5.59 -17.14
N PRO A 32 -7.49 -5.77 -17.58
CA PRO A 32 -7.96 -5.13 -18.80
C PRO A 32 -8.08 -3.62 -18.59
N VAL A 33 -7.28 -2.84 -19.32
CA VAL A 33 -7.24 -1.37 -19.14
C VAL A 33 -7.96 -0.59 -20.22
N ARG A 34 -8.11 -1.14 -21.43
CA ARG A 34 -8.82 -0.50 -22.54
C ARG A 34 -9.15 -1.52 -23.63
N ASN A 35 -10.32 -1.42 -24.26
CA ASN A 35 -10.75 -2.19 -25.44
C ASN A 35 -10.61 -3.73 -25.31
N VAL A 36 -10.53 -4.25 -24.09
CA VAL A 36 -10.47 -5.68 -23.79
C VAL A 36 -11.58 -6.00 -22.81
N GLN A 37 -12.43 -6.94 -23.19
CA GLN A 37 -13.50 -7.45 -22.33
C GLN A 37 -13.19 -8.90 -21.96
N VAL A 38 -13.43 -9.26 -20.71
CA VAL A 38 -13.44 -10.66 -20.29
C VAL A 38 -14.65 -11.32 -20.95
N LYS A 39 -14.47 -12.49 -21.58
CA LYS A 39 -15.52 -13.13 -22.41
C LYS A 39 -16.86 -13.34 -21.72
N THR A 40 -16.88 -13.38 -20.39
CA THR A 40 -18.08 -13.58 -19.56
C THR A 40 -18.77 -12.28 -19.14
N GLU A 41 -18.18 -11.12 -19.43
CA GLU A 41 -18.64 -9.81 -18.97
C GLU A 41 -18.98 -8.90 -20.15
N GLY A 42 -20.05 -8.10 -20.02
CA GLY A 42 -20.55 -7.27 -21.12
C GLY A 42 -19.92 -5.88 -21.25
N THR A 43 -19.13 -5.43 -20.26
CA THR A 43 -18.58 -4.07 -20.19
C THR A 43 -17.13 -4.07 -19.66
N LEU A 44 -16.39 -2.98 -19.88
CA LEU A 44 -15.05 -2.82 -19.33
C LEU A 44 -15.08 -2.74 -17.81
N VAL A 45 -16.02 -1.99 -17.23
CA VAL A 45 -16.20 -1.89 -15.78
C VAL A 45 -16.38 -3.27 -15.15
N ASN A 46 -17.27 -4.10 -15.70
CA ASN A 46 -17.51 -5.44 -15.17
C ASN A 46 -16.31 -6.37 -15.40
N SER A 47 -15.62 -6.24 -16.53
CA SER A 47 -14.38 -6.98 -16.80
C SER A 47 -13.30 -6.67 -15.76
N VAL A 48 -13.09 -5.40 -15.43
CA VAL A 48 -12.14 -4.97 -14.39
C VAL A 48 -12.57 -5.46 -13.01
N ARG A 49 -13.83 -5.26 -12.64
CA ARG A 49 -14.39 -5.73 -11.34
C ARG A 49 -14.17 -7.23 -11.16
N ARG A 50 -14.54 -8.03 -12.16
CA ARG A 50 -14.35 -9.48 -12.17
C ARG A 50 -12.88 -9.85 -12.05
N THR A 51 -12.00 -9.21 -12.82
CA THR A 51 -10.56 -9.49 -12.80
C THR A 51 -9.94 -9.23 -11.41
N ILE A 52 -10.33 -8.15 -10.74
CA ILE A 52 -9.87 -7.82 -9.38
C ILE A 52 -10.43 -8.84 -8.38
N TYR A 53 -11.72 -9.16 -8.46
CA TYR A 53 -12.36 -10.16 -7.60
C TYR A 53 -11.70 -11.55 -7.75
N ASP A 54 -11.45 -11.99 -8.99
CA ASP A 54 -10.83 -13.28 -9.28
C ASP A 54 -9.40 -13.32 -8.75
N PHE A 55 -8.64 -12.23 -8.86
CA PHE A 55 -7.32 -12.12 -8.25
C PHE A 55 -7.37 -12.27 -6.73
N PHE A 56 -8.34 -11.63 -6.07
CA PHE A 56 -8.50 -11.78 -4.62
C PHE A 56 -8.94 -13.19 -4.21
N CYS A 57 -9.68 -13.91 -5.05
CA CYS A 57 -10.03 -15.31 -4.81
C CYS A 57 -8.86 -16.29 -5.02
N GLN A 58 -7.71 -15.84 -5.51
CA GLN A 58 -6.52 -16.68 -5.61
C GLN A 58 -5.93 -16.94 -4.21
N LYS A 59 -5.31 -18.11 -4.07
CA LYS A 59 -4.59 -18.48 -2.85
C LYS A 59 -3.18 -17.87 -2.85
N ILE A 60 -2.86 -17.19 -1.78
CA ILE A 60 -1.53 -16.72 -1.41
C ILE A 60 -1.18 -17.43 -0.09
N ASP A 61 -0.05 -18.14 -0.04
CA ASP A 61 0.41 -18.86 1.15
C ASP A 61 -0.64 -19.79 1.80
N ASN A 62 -1.39 -20.50 0.94
CA ASN A 62 -2.48 -21.43 1.26
C ASN A 62 -3.80 -20.79 1.75
N ASP A 63 -3.93 -19.47 1.76
CA ASP A 63 -5.15 -18.76 2.15
C ASP A 63 -5.59 -17.79 1.04
N GLU A 64 -6.89 -17.50 0.94
CA GLU A 64 -7.39 -16.61 -0.11
C GLU A 64 -7.23 -15.14 0.32
N LEU A 65 -6.79 -14.29 -0.60
CA LEU A 65 -6.67 -12.86 -0.30
C LEU A 65 -8.04 -12.23 0.01
N ILE A 66 -9.12 -12.74 -0.59
CA ILE A 66 -10.50 -12.31 -0.33
C ILE A 66 -10.95 -12.65 1.11
N ALA A 67 -10.47 -13.77 1.68
CA ALA A 67 -10.71 -14.12 3.07
C ALA A 67 -10.04 -13.10 4.01
N THR A 68 -8.88 -12.59 3.60
CA THR A 68 -8.18 -11.52 4.31
C THR A 68 -8.94 -10.21 4.20
N LEU A 69 -9.44 -9.87 3.00
CA LEU A 69 -10.26 -8.68 2.82
C LEU A 69 -11.51 -8.73 3.70
N ARG A 70 -12.18 -9.88 3.80
CA ARG A 70 -13.31 -10.08 4.72
C ARG A 70 -12.90 -9.85 6.17
N TRP A 71 -11.85 -10.53 6.63
CA TRP A 71 -11.32 -10.40 7.98
C TRP A 71 -11.00 -8.95 8.33
N PHE A 72 -10.44 -8.22 7.36
CA PHE A 72 -10.05 -6.83 7.49
C PHE A 72 -11.23 -5.86 7.52
N ILE A 73 -12.14 -5.93 6.54
CA ILE A 73 -13.28 -5.02 6.40
C ILE A 73 -14.27 -5.18 7.54
N PHE A 74 -14.51 -6.42 7.99
CA PHE A 74 -15.48 -6.69 9.06
C PHE A 74 -14.85 -6.77 10.46
N HIS A 75 -13.59 -6.37 10.62
CA HIS A 75 -12.88 -6.31 11.89
C HIS A 75 -12.93 -7.66 12.65
N GLU A 76 -12.72 -8.78 11.96
CA GLU A 76 -12.78 -10.12 12.56
C GLU A 76 -11.60 -10.41 13.52
N TYR A 77 -10.67 -9.47 13.67
CA TYR A 77 -9.57 -9.50 14.64
C TYR A 77 -9.91 -8.91 16.01
N ASP A 78 -11.01 -8.16 16.14
CA ASP A 78 -11.44 -7.51 17.38
C ASP A 78 -12.98 -7.59 17.47
N THR A 79 -13.63 -6.48 17.82
CA THR A 79 -15.07 -6.34 17.81
C THR A 79 -15.56 -6.24 16.38
N SER A 80 -16.01 -7.39 15.86
CA SER A 80 -16.53 -7.50 14.49
C SER A 80 -17.65 -6.50 14.23
N ILE A 81 -17.59 -5.82 13.08
CA ILE A 81 -18.71 -5.01 12.61
C ILE A 81 -19.65 -5.87 11.75
N PRO A 82 -20.98 -5.74 11.89
CA PRO A 82 -21.91 -6.59 11.16
C PRO A 82 -22.13 -6.13 9.71
N THR A 83 -21.75 -4.90 9.36
CA THR A 83 -22.14 -4.27 8.10
C THR A 83 -21.09 -3.28 7.64
N TRP A 84 -20.82 -3.29 6.34
CA TRP A 84 -20.04 -2.26 5.66
C TRP A 84 -20.94 -1.52 4.67
N ASN A 85 -20.91 -0.19 4.68
CA ASN A 85 -21.70 0.60 3.72
C ASN A 85 -20.86 0.91 2.48
N LEU A 86 -21.22 0.28 1.36
CA LEU A 86 -20.63 0.57 0.05
C LEU A 86 -21.16 1.90 -0.47
N SER A 87 -20.27 2.82 -0.85
CA SER A 87 -20.65 4.19 -1.25
C SER A 87 -21.55 4.22 -2.47
N SER A 88 -21.28 3.40 -3.49
CA SER A 88 -22.06 3.32 -4.73
C SER A 88 -22.13 1.89 -5.26
N CYS A 89 -23.30 1.52 -5.79
CA CYS A 89 -23.47 0.27 -6.50
C CYS A 89 -22.80 0.34 -7.90
N PRO A 90 -21.90 -0.58 -8.26
CA PRO A 90 -21.28 -0.62 -9.59
C PRO A 90 -22.23 -0.95 -10.76
N ILE A 91 -23.50 -1.28 -10.47
CA ILE A 91 -24.48 -1.71 -11.48
C ILE A 91 -25.60 -0.68 -11.65
N CYS A 92 -26.17 -0.17 -10.54
CA CYS A 92 -27.29 0.77 -10.57
C CYS A 92 -26.96 2.13 -9.97
N GLU A 93 -25.72 2.36 -9.56
CA GLU A 93 -25.20 3.63 -9.02
C GLU A 93 -25.87 4.15 -7.74
N ASN A 94 -26.87 3.42 -7.21
CA ASN A 94 -27.47 3.75 -5.92
C ASN A 94 -26.41 3.85 -4.83
N SER A 95 -26.54 4.89 -4.01
CA SER A 95 -25.58 5.18 -2.95
C SER A 95 -25.91 4.44 -1.66
N SER A 96 -24.90 4.28 -0.80
CA SER A 96 -25.04 3.73 0.56
C SER A 96 -25.66 2.33 0.61
N VAL A 97 -25.10 1.40 -0.16
CA VAL A 97 -25.56 -0.01 -0.20
C VAL A 97 -25.00 -0.78 1.01
N PRO A 98 -25.83 -1.26 1.95
CA PRO A 98 -25.35 -2.00 3.11
C PRO A 98 -24.93 -3.43 2.73
N LEU A 99 -23.68 -3.78 2.99
CA LEU A 99 -23.13 -5.12 2.86
C LEU A 99 -23.13 -5.79 4.24
N HIS A 100 -24.20 -6.52 4.56
CA HIS A 100 -24.32 -7.25 5.82
C HIS A 100 -23.50 -8.55 5.79
N ARG A 101 -22.57 -8.73 6.73
CA ARG A 101 -21.68 -9.90 6.77
C ARG A 101 -22.43 -11.24 6.72
N LYS A 102 -23.57 -11.31 7.41
CA LYS A 102 -24.43 -12.51 7.49
C LYS A 102 -25.05 -12.91 6.14
N ASP A 103 -25.18 -11.95 5.22
CA ASP A 103 -25.81 -12.15 3.91
C ASP A 103 -24.76 -12.40 2.82
N MET A 104 -23.47 -12.42 3.18
CA MET A 104 -22.37 -12.75 2.27
C MET A 104 -22.43 -14.21 1.86
N SER A 105 -22.34 -14.49 0.56
CA SER A 105 -22.26 -15.84 0.04
C SER A 105 -20.90 -16.51 0.35
N ASN A 106 -20.80 -17.83 0.18
CA ASN A 106 -19.53 -18.56 0.29
C ASN A 106 -18.48 -18.13 -0.77
N LYS A 107 -18.90 -17.35 -1.77
CA LYS A 107 -18.03 -16.76 -2.79
C LYS A 107 -17.68 -15.29 -2.49
N TYR A 108 -17.92 -14.81 -1.26
CA TYR A 108 -17.66 -13.41 -0.89
C TYR A 108 -18.41 -12.40 -1.76
N THR A 109 -19.62 -12.77 -2.18
CA THR A 109 -20.52 -11.91 -2.98
C THR A 109 -21.77 -11.54 -2.18
N PHE A 110 -22.42 -10.46 -2.60
CA PHE A 110 -23.68 -9.96 -2.06
C PHE A 110 -24.66 -9.68 -3.21
N SER A 111 -25.96 -9.58 -2.89
CA SER A 111 -26.95 -9.05 -3.82
C SER A 111 -27.31 -7.62 -3.43
N CYS A 112 -27.29 -6.70 -4.39
CA CYS A 112 -27.69 -5.31 -4.18
C CYS A 112 -29.18 -5.23 -3.80
N ASN A 113 -29.50 -4.60 -2.69
CA ASN A 113 -30.87 -4.40 -2.21
C ASN A 113 -31.73 -3.50 -3.11
N HIS A 114 -31.14 -2.81 -4.08
CA HIS A 114 -31.86 -1.93 -5.01
C HIS A 114 -32.11 -2.55 -6.39
N CYS A 115 -31.10 -3.19 -6.99
CA CYS A 115 -31.20 -3.74 -8.35
C CYS A 115 -31.10 -5.28 -8.41
N GLY A 116 -30.85 -5.94 -7.29
CA GLY A 116 -30.61 -7.39 -7.22
C GLY A 116 -29.26 -7.85 -7.80
N GLY A 117 -28.49 -6.95 -8.41
CA GLY A 117 -27.22 -7.25 -9.06
C GLY A 117 -26.15 -7.78 -8.11
N GLU A 118 -25.24 -8.61 -8.63
CA GLU A 118 -24.15 -9.22 -7.87
C GLU A 118 -23.05 -8.19 -7.55
N LEU A 119 -22.72 -8.08 -6.27
CA LEU A 119 -21.64 -7.26 -5.73
C LEU A 119 -20.52 -8.16 -5.23
N PHE A 120 -19.29 -7.81 -5.55
CA PHE A 120 -18.11 -8.48 -5.02
C PHE A 120 -17.65 -7.77 -3.75
N LEU A 121 -17.10 -8.51 -2.79
CA LEU A 121 -16.47 -7.86 -1.63
C LEU A 121 -15.35 -6.89 -2.05
N THR A 122 -14.68 -7.10 -3.19
CA THR A 122 -13.70 -6.16 -3.74
C THR A 122 -14.29 -4.83 -4.21
N ASP A 123 -15.60 -4.72 -4.39
CA ASP A 123 -16.25 -3.45 -4.75
C ASP A 123 -16.12 -2.39 -3.63
N VAL A 124 -15.75 -2.79 -2.39
CA VAL A 124 -15.45 -1.85 -1.29
C VAL A 124 -14.31 -0.87 -1.61
N PHE A 125 -13.45 -1.22 -2.58
CA PHE A 125 -12.39 -0.35 -3.09
C PHE A 125 -12.90 0.76 -4.01
N ARG A 126 -14.14 0.64 -4.51
CA ARG A 126 -14.80 1.65 -5.33
C ARG A 126 -14.05 2.01 -6.63
N LEU A 127 -13.19 1.11 -7.11
CA LEU A 127 -12.39 1.35 -8.31
C LEU A 127 -13.28 1.50 -9.55
N HIS A 128 -14.47 0.90 -9.56
CA HIS A 128 -15.46 1.06 -10.62
C HIS A 128 -15.89 2.51 -10.84
N GLU A 129 -15.83 3.36 -9.81
CA GLU A 129 -16.22 4.77 -9.88
C GLU A 129 -15.23 5.64 -10.70
N ALA A 130 -14.07 5.10 -11.03
CA ALA A 130 -13.03 5.79 -11.79
C ALA A 130 -12.66 5.07 -13.10
N ILE A 131 -13.52 4.16 -13.55
CA ILE A 131 -13.41 3.50 -14.86
C ILE A 131 -14.42 4.14 -15.79
N ASP A 132 -13.96 4.45 -17.00
CA ASP A 132 -14.80 4.96 -18.06
C ASP A 132 -14.76 3.98 -19.24
N GLU A 133 -15.91 3.71 -19.85
CA GLU A 133 -16.01 2.73 -20.95
C GLU A 133 -15.28 3.21 -22.22
N GLU A 134 -15.15 4.52 -22.44
CA GLU A 134 -14.47 5.10 -23.61
C GLU A 134 -12.99 5.41 -23.34
N LEU A 135 -12.69 6.06 -22.22
CA LEU A 135 -11.35 6.46 -21.82
C LEU A 135 -10.53 5.29 -21.24
N GLY A 136 -11.20 4.30 -20.66
CA GLY A 136 -10.62 3.11 -20.09
C GLY A 136 -10.41 3.17 -18.57
N ALA A 137 -9.63 2.21 -18.06
CA ALA A 137 -9.33 2.01 -16.64
C ALA A 137 -7.89 2.44 -16.25
N GLY A 138 -7.22 3.23 -17.10
CA GLY A 138 -5.84 3.67 -16.83
C GLY A 138 -5.70 4.47 -15.52
N GLY A 139 -6.71 5.29 -15.20
CA GLY A 139 -6.72 6.14 -14.00
C GLY A 139 -6.76 5.38 -12.67
N ILE A 140 -7.18 4.10 -12.68
CA ILE A 140 -7.29 3.31 -11.44
C ILE A 140 -6.01 2.56 -11.08
N LEU A 141 -5.02 2.49 -11.97
CA LEU A 141 -3.84 1.64 -11.80
C LEU A 141 -3.04 2.00 -10.55
N GLY A 142 -2.78 3.29 -10.33
CA GLY A 142 -2.07 3.75 -9.14
C GLY A 142 -2.82 3.45 -7.84
N TYR A 143 -4.15 3.63 -7.84
CA TYR A 143 -4.99 3.31 -6.68
C TYR A 143 -5.02 1.82 -6.39
N LEU A 144 -5.08 0.99 -7.43
CA LEU A 144 -5.09 -0.46 -7.31
C LEU A 144 -3.75 -0.99 -6.78
N ILE A 145 -2.62 -0.55 -7.35
CA ILE A 145 -1.28 -0.97 -6.88
C ILE A 145 -1.10 -0.62 -5.41
N ASN A 146 -1.35 0.63 -5.03
CA ASN A 146 -1.23 1.06 -3.64
C ASN A 146 -2.15 0.25 -2.71
N THR A 147 -3.37 -0.07 -3.15
CA THR A 147 -4.32 -0.86 -2.36
C THR A 147 -3.84 -2.30 -2.21
N LEU A 148 -3.36 -2.93 -3.28
CA LEU A 148 -2.85 -4.30 -3.26
C LEU A 148 -1.65 -4.43 -2.31
N GLU A 149 -0.66 -3.53 -2.40
CA GLU A 149 0.50 -3.51 -1.49
C GLU A 149 0.07 -3.48 -0.02
N GLN A 150 -0.87 -2.60 0.31
CA GLN A 150 -1.39 -2.45 1.66
C GLN A 150 -2.15 -3.70 2.11
N ILE A 151 -3.00 -4.28 1.25
CA ILE A 151 -3.74 -5.50 1.57
C ILE A 151 -2.81 -6.71 1.71
N ILE A 152 -1.68 -6.75 1.00
CA ILE A 152 -0.64 -7.77 1.21
C ILE A 152 -0.04 -7.63 2.63
N PHE A 153 0.23 -6.43 3.12
CA PHE A 153 0.62 -6.27 4.53
C PHE A 153 -0.45 -6.78 5.50
N VAL A 154 -1.71 -6.45 5.24
CA VAL A 154 -2.85 -6.96 6.03
C VAL A 154 -2.89 -8.48 6.01
N HIS A 155 -2.63 -9.10 4.86
CA HIS A 155 -2.56 -10.56 4.71
C HIS A 155 -1.43 -11.16 5.55
N LEU A 156 -0.22 -10.62 5.44
CA LEU A 156 0.93 -11.08 6.21
C LEU A 156 0.66 -10.95 7.72
N ILE A 157 0.13 -9.81 8.16
CA ILE A 157 -0.26 -9.58 9.55
C ILE A 157 -1.29 -10.63 10.00
N ARG A 158 -2.35 -10.85 9.22
CA ARG A 158 -3.38 -11.86 9.53
C ARG A 158 -2.78 -13.27 9.66
N VAL A 159 -1.89 -13.65 8.75
CA VAL A 159 -1.21 -14.95 8.77
C VAL A 159 -0.34 -15.07 10.03
N ILE A 160 0.45 -14.04 10.36
CA ILE A 160 1.29 -14.00 11.56
C ILE A 160 0.44 -14.11 12.83
N LEU A 161 -0.64 -13.34 12.93
CA LEU A 161 -1.55 -13.39 14.08
C LEU A 161 -2.18 -14.77 14.27
N ARG A 162 -2.47 -15.49 13.18
CA ARG A 162 -3.00 -16.87 13.24
C ARG A 162 -1.93 -17.89 13.63
N MET A 163 -0.71 -17.71 13.16
CA MET A 163 0.37 -18.68 13.35
C MET A 163 1.14 -18.49 14.65
N LYS A 164 1.71 -17.29 14.85
CA LYS A 164 2.52 -16.91 16.01
C LYS A 164 2.56 -15.37 16.12
N PRO A 165 1.66 -14.73 16.90
CA PRO A 165 1.62 -13.28 17.06
C PRO A 165 2.95 -12.65 17.49
N ASP A 166 3.76 -13.36 18.28
CA ASP A 166 5.04 -12.85 18.78
C ASP A 166 6.04 -12.50 17.67
N LEU A 167 5.89 -13.04 16.46
CA LEU A 167 6.74 -12.69 15.31
C LEU A 167 6.59 -11.21 14.93
N LEU A 168 5.49 -10.54 15.28
CA LEU A 168 5.35 -9.09 15.08
C LEU A 168 6.37 -8.28 15.90
N ASN A 169 6.98 -8.85 16.93
CA ASN A 169 8.07 -8.21 17.68
C ASN A 169 9.42 -8.22 16.93
N GLU A 170 9.53 -9.04 15.88
CA GLU A 170 10.78 -9.32 15.17
C GLU A 170 10.71 -8.90 13.69
N MET A 171 9.58 -8.35 13.23
CA MET A 171 9.33 -8.00 11.84
C MET A 171 9.13 -6.50 11.65
N LEU A 172 9.95 -5.90 10.77
CA LEU A 172 9.77 -4.55 10.25
C LEU A 172 9.13 -4.62 8.85
N PHE A 173 7.92 -4.09 8.73
CA PHE A 173 7.23 -3.91 7.46
C PHE A 173 7.63 -2.58 6.83
N ILE A 174 8.06 -2.60 5.56
CA ILE A 174 8.45 -1.40 4.83
C ILE A 174 7.65 -1.31 3.54
N LYS A 175 6.92 -0.21 3.37
CA LYS A 175 6.24 0.15 2.14
C LYS A 175 7.12 1.10 1.31
N ASP A 176 7.20 0.84 0.00
CA ASP A 176 7.64 1.87 -0.97
C ASP A 176 6.47 2.85 -1.20
N GLY A 177 6.64 4.08 -0.73
CA GLY A 177 5.60 5.11 -0.67
C GLY A 177 4.90 5.21 0.69
N PRO A 178 3.95 6.16 0.81
CA PRO A 178 3.37 6.52 2.09
C PRO A 178 2.37 5.48 2.61
N LEU A 179 2.21 5.44 3.93
CA LEU A 179 1.18 4.67 4.63
C LEU A 179 -0.20 5.37 4.52
N ALA A 180 -0.79 5.30 3.33
CA ALA A 180 -2.06 5.93 2.98
C ALA A 180 -2.81 5.19 1.86
N PHE A 181 -4.09 5.53 1.70
CA PHE A 181 -4.94 5.19 0.56
C PHE A 181 -5.41 6.46 -0.13
N PHE A 182 -5.51 6.44 -1.46
CA PHE A 182 -5.77 7.64 -2.26
C PHE A 182 -6.93 7.43 -3.24
N GLY A 183 -7.48 8.54 -3.75
CA GLY A 183 -8.55 8.50 -4.74
C GLY A 183 -9.77 7.72 -4.25
N GLN A 184 -10.28 6.82 -5.09
CA GLN A 184 -11.50 6.08 -4.78
C GLN A 184 -11.36 5.10 -3.60
N THR A 185 -10.14 4.61 -3.37
CA THR A 185 -9.84 3.64 -2.29
C THR A 185 -9.55 4.32 -0.96
N ALA A 186 -9.60 5.65 -0.89
CA ALA A 186 -9.28 6.41 0.30
C ALA A 186 -10.04 5.89 1.54
N ASN A 187 -11.32 5.55 1.41
CA ASN A 187 -12.17 5.01 2.50
C ASN A 187 -11.55 3.83 3.28
N ILE A 188 -10.64 3.08 2.67
CA ILE A 188 -9.93 1.95 3.30
C ILE A 188 -8.94 2.40 4.40
N TYR A 189 -8.62 3.70 4.50
CA TYR A 189 -7.84 4.22 5.64
C TYR A 189 -8.51 3.91 6.99
N LYS A 190 -9.86 3.86 7.04
CA LYS A 190 -10.63 3.60 8.27
C LYS A 190 -10.43 2.19 8.84
N PRO A 191 -10.64 1.11 8.08
CA PRO A 191 -10.34 -0.24 8.57
C PRO A 191 -8.84 -0.42 8.82
N MET A 192 -7.95 0.23 8.05
CA MET A 192 -6.51 0.18 8.32
C MET A 192 -6.17 0.83 9.66
N ARG A 193 -6.73 2.01 9.96
CA ARG A 193 -6.57 2.69 11.25
C ARG A 193 -7.09 1.82 12.40
N SER A 194 -8.22 1.13 12.20
CA SER A 194 -8.78 0.22 13.20
C SER A 194 -7.86 -0.98 13.47
N LEU A 195 -7.26 -1.55 12.42
CA LEU A 195 -6.28 -2.62 12.55
C LEU A 195 -5.01 -2.16 13.27
N VAL A 196 -4.48 -0.98 12.90
CA VAL A 196 -3.33 -0.37 13.59
C VAL A 196 -3.61 -0.18 15.08
N ASN A 197 -4.79 0.35 15.44
CA ASN A 197 -5.17 0.55 16.83
C ASN A 197 -5.30 -0.77 17.60
N TYR A 198 -5.88 -1.80 16.97
CA TYR A 198 -5.91 -3.14 17.53
C TYR A 198 -4.50 -3.68 17.77
N LEU A 199 -3.60 -3.55 16.78
CA LEU A 199 -2.22 -4.01 16.89
C LEU A 199 -1.46 -3.24 17.97
N PHE A 200 -1.63 -1.92 18.09
CA PHE A 200 -1.02 -1.15 19.18
C PHE A 200 -1.58 -1.57 20.55
N LYS A 201 -2.86 -1.89 20.66
CA LYS A 201 -3.44 -2.31 21.94
C LYS A 201 -2.95 -3.69 22.38
N ASN A 202 -2.82 -4.64 21.45
CA ASN A 202 -2.67 -6.06 21.78
C ASN A 202 -1.32 -6.67 21.39
N HIS A 203 -0.58 -6.02 20.49
CA HIS A 203 0.64 -6.53 19.89
C HIS A 203 1.68 -5.40 19.74
N ASN A 204 2.76 -5.72 19.03
CA ASN A 204 3.71 -4.73 18.56
C ASN A 204 3.58 -4.57 17.04
N LEU A 205 4.01 -3.42 16.51
CA LEU A 205 3.98 -3.15 15.09
C LEU A 205 5.16 -2.25 14.73
N TYR A 206 6.06 -2.78 13.90
CA TYR A 206 7.10 -2.00 13.24
C TYR A 206 6.70 -1.86 11.77
N LEU A 207 6.16 -0.70 11.40
CA LEU A 207 5.69 -0.43 10.03
C LEU A 207 6.12 0.98 9.64
N ALA A 208 6.71 1.11 8.45
CA ALA A 208 7.12 2.38 7.88
C ALA A 208 6.78 2.44 6.40
N GLY A 209 6.36 3.60 5.93
CA GLY A 209 6.30 3.92 4.50
C GLY A 209 7.38 4.94 4.14
N LEU A 210 8.10 4.69 3.06
CA LEU A 210 9.25 5.50 2.63
C LEU A 210 8.95 6.16 1.30
N GLU A 211 8.94 7.49 1.27
CA GLU A 211 8.72 8.24 0.03
C GLU A 211 10.04 8.53 -0.67
N LYS A 212 10.05 8.35 -2.00
CA LYS A 212 11.21 8.58 -2.87
C LYS A 212 11.00 9.70 -3.88
N SER A 213 9.80 10.26 -3.93
CA SER A 213 9.44 11.34 -4.84
C SER A 213 8.28 12.16 -4.28
N GLY A 214 8.04 13.30 -4.90
CA GLY A 214 6.98 14.24 -4.53
C GLY A 214 7.46 15.32 -3.57
N SER A 215 6.56 16.27 -3.28
CA SER A 215 6.91 17.55 -2.64
C SER A 215 7.57 17.40 -1.26
N PHE A 216 7.26 16.34 -0.51
CA PHE A 216 7.91 16.09 0.78
C PHE A 216 9.38 15.71 0.63
N VAL A 217 9.73 14.94 -0.40
CA VAL A 217 11.10 14.53 -0.69
C VAL A 217 11.88 15.71 -1.27
N GLU A 218 11.27 16.44 -2.23
CA GLU A 218 11.85 17.68 -2.77
C GLU A 218 12.17 18.67 -1.65
N HIS A 219 11.24 18.88 -0.72
CA HIS A 219 11.47 19.76 0.43
C HIS A 219 12.56 19.23 1.37
N ALA A 220 12.61 17.91 1.60
CA ALA A 220 13.65 17.29 2.42
C ALA A 220 15.04 17.55 1.82
N ASP A 221 15.19 17.40 0.51
CA ASP A 221 16.45 17.65 -0.21
C ASP A 221 16.88 19.12 -0.06
N GLU A 222 15.96 20.08 -0.20
CA GLU A 222 16.22 21.52 -0.08
C GLU A 222 16.64 21.99 1.33
N ILE A 223 16.30 21.22 2.37
CA ILE A 223 16.68 21.55 3.76
C ILE A 223 17.83 20.71 4.30
N THR A 224 18.43 19.84 3.49
CA THR A 224 19.50 18.90 3.91
C THR A 224 20.64 19.60 4.66
N GLU A 225 21.15 20.71 4.11
CA GLU A 225 22.25 21.50 4.68
C GLU A 225 21.85 22.29 5.94
N LYS A 226 20.55 22.39 6.23
CA LYS A 226 20.02 23.12 7.40
C LYS A 226 19.74 22.20 8.59
N LEU A 227 19.83 20.89 8.41
CA LEU A 227 19.59 19.91 9.45
C LEU A 227 20.90 19.26 9.88
N ASP A 228 21.08 19.10 11.19
CA ASP A 228 22.19 18.32 11.72
C ASP A 228 21.97 16.82 11.45
N ASP A 229 23.05 16.07 11.31
CA ASP A 229 23.00 14.62 11.15
C ASP A 229 22.32 13.96 12.36
N GLY A 230 21.52 12.91 12.10
CA GLY A 230 20.70 12.25 13.12
C GLY A 230 19.38 12.97 13.46
N THR A 231 19.06 14.10 12.80
CA THR A 231 17.83 14.86 13.08
C THR A 231 16.57 14.12 12.65
N VAL A 232 15.58 14.09 13.55
CA VAL A 232 14.20 13.65 13.26
C VAL A 232 13.28 14.86 13.28
N LEU A 233 12.95 15.37 12.10
CA LEU A 233 12.03 16.49 11.92
C LEU A 233 10.59 15.98 11.76
N ILE A 234 9.82 16.05 12.85
CA ILE A 234 8.40 15.67 12.85
C ILE A 234 7.57 16.77 12.20
N LEU A 235 6.73 16.42 11.21
CA LEU A 235 5.98 17.38 10.42
C LEU A 235 4.61 17.66 11.04
N SER A 236 4.40 18.90 11.52
CA SER A 236 3.08 19.40 11.88
C SER A 236 2.29 19.89 10.66
N ASN A 237 0.97 20.03 10.80
CA ASN A 237 0.13 20.67 9.79
C ASN A 237 0.68 22.04 9.38
N ASP A 238 1.05 22.86 10.37
CA ASP A 238 1.58 24.19 10.11
C ASP A 238 2.87 24.13 9.30
N TYR A 239 3.76 23.19 9.62
CA TYR A 239 4.99 23.00 8.83
C TYR A 239 4.68 22.59 7.39
N ILE A 240 3.80 21.60 7.22
CA ILE A 240 3.43 21.05 5.91
C ILE A 240 2.86 22.14 5.00
N TYR A 241 1.87 22.90 5.47
CA TYR A 241 1.20 23.91 4.66
C TYR A 241 1.99 25.22 4.50
N LYS A 242 2.96 25.46 5.39
CA LYS A 242 3.84 26.63 5.28
C LYS A 242 5.01 26.42 4.33
N TYR A 243 5.57 25.22 4.29
CA TYR A 243 6.86 24.97 3.62
C TYR A 243 6.81 23.95 2.48
N ILE A 244 5.86 22.99 2.51
CA ILE A 244 5.88 21.85 1.58
C ILE A 244 4.77 21.95 0.55
N LEU A 245 3.53 22.15 1.00
CA LEU A 245 2.36 22.15 0.15
C LEU A 245 1.68 23.52 0.17
N PRO A 246 1.23 24.04 -0.99
CA PRO A 246 0.46 25.26 -1.02
C PRO A 246 -0.88 25.07 -0.31
N GLY A 247 -1.18 25.94 0.66
CA GLY A 247 -2.46 25.95 1.35
C GLY A 247 -2.38 26.68 2.68
N TYR A 248 -3.54 26.92 3.29
CA TYR A 248 -3.62 27.36 4.68
C TYR A 248 -3.94 26.16 5.57
N PRO A 249 -3.24 25.97 6.70
CA PRO A 249 -3.56 24.91 7.62
C PRO A 249 -4.97 25.11 8.16
N ASP A 250 -5.83 24.10 8.00
CA ASP A 250 -7.08 24.03 8.73
C ASP A 250 -6.74 23.60 10.17
N PRO A 251 -7.01 24.44 11.19
CA PRO A 251 -6.65 24.14 12.58
C PRO A 251 -7.47 22.98 13.16
N THR A 252 -8.50 22.51 12.45
CA THR A 252 -9.37 21.40 12.88
C THR A 252 -9.15 20.13 12.07
N ARG A 253 -8.42 20.19 10.96
CA ARG A 253 -8.28 19.06 10.03
C ARG A 253 -6.81 18.70 9.78
N PRO A 254 -6.33 17.57 10.33
CA PRO A 254 -5.01 17.04 10.02
C PRO A 254 -4.80 16.82 8.51
N TYR A 255 -3.55 17.00 8.08
CA TYR A 255 -3.11 16.63 6.75
C TYR A 255 -3.43 15.15 6.51
N GLY A 256 -4.10 14.88 5.38
CA GLY A 256 -4.45 13.52 5.02
C GLY A 256 -5.50 12.86 5.92
N ALA A 257 -6.31 13.62 6.66
CA ALA A 257 -7.31 13.08 7.60
C ALA A 257 -8.28 12.03 7.03
N THR A 258 -8.43 11.97 5.70
CA THR A 258 -9.31 11.00 5.02
C THR A 258 -8.58 10.04 4.09
N THR A 259 -7.25 9.95 4.19
CA THR A 259 -6.40 9.17 3.27
C THR A 259 -5.26 8.46 4.01
N TYR A 260 -4.64 9.14 4.97
CA TYR A 260 -3.51 8.63 5.74
C TYR A 260 -3.99 7.92 7.00
N TYR A 261 -3.37 6.78 7.28
CA TYR A 261 -3.44 6.14 8.60
C TYR A 261 -2.13 6.34 9.39
N SER A 262 -1.38 7.39 9.06
CA SER A 262 -0.03 7.69 9.55
C SER A 262 0.21 9.20 9.66
N ASN A 263 1.29 9.58 10.33
CA ASN A 263 1.88 10.92 10.29
C ASN A 263 3.29 10.84 9.69
N LYS A 264 3.77 11.95 9.12
CA LYS A 264 5.07 12.02 8.42
C LYS A 264 6.14 12.69 9.26
N LEU A 265 7.38 12.30 9.00
CA LEU A 265 8.59 12.95 9.48
C LEU A 265 9.65 12.93 8.38
N ILE A 266 10.65 13.81 8.51
CA ILE A 266 11.89 13.78 7.75
C ILE A 266 12.99 13.30 8.70
N PHE A 267 13.74 12.30 8.30
CA PHE A 267 14.86 11.75 9.06
C PHE A 267 16.16 11.95 8.29
N LYS A 268 17.07 12.73 8.88
CA LYS A 268 18.46 12.82 8.42
C LYS A 268 19.28 11.79 9.19
N THR A 269 19.89 10.83 8.48
CA THR A 269 20.74 9.81 9.12
C THR A 269 22.03 10.42 9.66
N ASN A 270 22.78 9.65 10.45
CA ASN A 270 24.11 10.07 10.90
C ASN A 270 25.12 10.16 9.75
N SER A 271 24.81 9.53 8.61
CA SER A 271 25.59 9.58 7.37
C SER A 271 25.10 10.66 6.40
N GLY A 272 24.21 11.57 6.82
CA GLY A 272 23.67 12.66 6.01
C GLY A 272 22.57 12.30 5.01
N GLY A 273 22.09 11.05 4.99
CA GLY A 273 21.02 10.62 4.07
C GLY A 273 19.64 11.13 4.52
N MET A 274 18.82 11.57 3.58
CA MET A 274 17.49 12.15 3.85
C MET A 274 16.38 11.16 3.51
N TYR A 275 15.49 10.92 4.48
CA TYR A 275 14.35 10.02 4.33
C TYR A 275 13.05 10.71 4.74
N VAL A 276 12.05 10.67 3.86
CA VAL A 276 10.67 11.00 4.21
C VAL A 276 9.98 9.72 4.66
N VAL A 277 9.64 9.66 5.95
CA VAL A 277 9.08 8.46 6.58
C VAL A 277 7.67 8.75 7.06
N SER A 278 6.74 7.84 6.76
CA SER A 278 5.40 7.81 7.34
C SER A 278 5.29 6.63 8.31
N LEU A 279 4.85 6.90 9.54
CA LEU A 279 4.67 5.89 10.57
C LEU A 279 3.21 5.84 11.01
N PRO A 280 2.65 4.64 11.26
CA PRO A 280 1.28 4.52 11.73
C PRO A 280 1.13 5.19 13.09
N THR A 281 -0.02 5.84 13.28
CA THR A 281 -0.39 6.53 14.53
C THR A 281 -1.73 6.00 15.04
N SER A 282 -2.18 6.39 16.23
CA SER A 282 -3.53 6.00 16.69
C SER A 282 -4.66 6.79 16.03
N GLU A 283 -4.33 7.99 15.56
CA GLU A 283 -5.17 8.92 14.82
C GLU A 283 -4.28 9.85 13.97
N ASN A 284 -4.86 10.66 13.09
CA ASN A 284 -4.07 11.70 12.39
C ASN A 284 -3.91 12.90 13.32
N PHE A 285 -2.68 13.17 13.77
CA PHE A 285 -2.43 14.34 14.62
C PHE A 285 -2.16 15.61 13.80
N LEU A 286 -2.66 16.75 14.26
CA LEU A 286 -2.33 18.09 13.73
C LEU A 286 -0.87 18.47 14.04
N ASN A 287 -0.45 18.21 15.28
CA ASN A 287 0.86 18.54 15.82
C ASN A 287 1.46 17.29 16.47
N PRO A 288 1.83 16.28 15.68
CA PRO A 288 2.41 15.05 16.21
C PRO A 288 3.69 15.34 16.99
N LYS A 289 3.91 14.56 18.04
CA LYS A 289 5.10 14.56 18.89
C LYS A 289 5.77 13.20 18.80
N LYS A 290 7.03 13.13 19.24
CA LYS A 290 7.78 11.87 19.28
C LYS A 290 7.03 10.73 20.00
N ALA A 291 6.33 11.05 21.09
CA ALA A 291 5.55 10.08 21.86
C ALA A 291 4.34 9.48 21.10
N ASP A 292 3.85 10.15 20.05
CA ASP A 292 2.74 9.67 19.24
C ASP A 292 3.18 8.58 18.25
N PHE A 293 4.49 8.47 18.00
CA PHE A 293 5.09 7.48 17.11
C PHE A 293 5.62 6.28 17.90
N ARG A 294 4.85 5.19 17.88
CA ARG A 294 5.29 3.94 18.50
C ARG A 294 6.51 3.37 17.75
N ASN A 295 7.50 2.91 18.52
CA ASN A 295 8.74 2.29 18.01
C ASN A 295 9.59 3.20 17.09
N LEU A 296 9.41 4.52 17.16
CA LEU A 296 10.09 5.48 16.27
C LEU A 296 11.60 5.21 16.15
N ASP A 297 12.30 5.19 17.29
CA ASP A 297 13.75 5.07 17.31
C ASP A 297 14.21 3.74 16.69
N VAL A 298 13.55 2.63 17.04
CA VAL A 298 13.86 1.30 16.50
C VAL A 298 13.64 1.26 14.98
N ILE A 299 12.53 1.84 14.49
CA ILE A 299 12.21 1.88 13.06
C ILE A 299 13.27 2.69 12.31
N LEU A 300 13.61 3.89 12.78
CA LEU A 300 14.58 4.76 12.11
C LEU A 300 16.00 4.17 12.13
N THR A 301 16.43 3.58 13.24
CA THR A 301 17.71 2.87 13.31
C THR A 301 17.79 1.72 12.30
N ASN A 302 16.70 0.96 12.11
CA ASN A 302 16.70 -0.12 11.12
C ASN A 302 16.62 0.41 9.69
N ILE A 303 15.93 1.53 9.44
CA ILE A 303 15.94 2.20 8.13
C ILE A 303 17.36 2.65 7.77
N GLU A 304 18.08 3.26 8.71
CA GLU A 304 19.48 3.69 8.50
C GLU A 304 20.38 2.49 8.17
N LYS A 305 20.23 1.37 8.89
CA LYS A 305 20.99 0.13 8.63
C LYS A 305 20.67 -0.56 7.30
N LEU A 306 19.50 -0.29 6.72
CA LEU A 306 19.07 -0.86 5.43
C LEU A 306 19.52 -0.02 4.23
N LYS A 307 20.28 1.06 4.47
CA LYS A 307 20.87 1.90 3.43
C LYS A 307 21.81 1.07 2.55
N CYS A 308 21.80 1.40 1.26
CA CYS A 308 22.84 1.00 0.30
C CYS A 308 23.56 2.25 -0.18
N ASP A 309 24.88 2.23 -0.28
CA ASP A 309 25.63 3.30 -0.95
C ASP A 309 25.48 3.28 -2.49
N MET A 310 24.79 2.28 -3.07
CA MET A 310 24.59 2.17 -4.53
C MET A 310 23.35 2.90 -5.08
N TYR A 311 22.39 3.32 -4.25
CA TYR A 311 21.15 3.96 -4.69
C TYR A 311 20.75 5.10 -3.76
N ASP A 312 20.76 6.34 -4.26
CA ASP A 312 20.31 7.52 -3.52
C ASP A 312 18.88 7.31 -2.99
N SER A 313 18.72 7.46 -1.67
CA SER A 313 17.44 7.42 -0.95
C SER A 313 16.58 6.17 -1.19
N ALA A 314 17.18 5.03 -1.54
CA ALA A 314 16.48 3.76 -1.68
C ALA A 314 17.08 2.67 -0.78
N LEU A 315 16.22 2.03 0.03
CA LEU A 315 16.65 0.87 0.83
C LEU A 315 17.02 -0.31 -0.07
N ILE A 316 18.04 -1.10 0.35
CA ILE A 316 18.54 -2.26 -0.40
C ILE A 316 17.39 -3.13 -0.95
N PRO A 317 16.44 -3.64 -0.13
CA PRO A 317 15.43 -4.57 -0.63
C PRO A 317 14.52 -3.96 -1.70
N VAL A 318 14.23 -2.66 -1.57
CA VAL A 318 13.31 -1.96 -2.48
C VAL A 318 14.00 -1.60 -3.79
N ALA A 319 15.23 -1.08 -3.73
CA ALA A 319 16.04 -0.81 -4.92
C ALA A 319 16.27 -2.07 -5.76
N LEU A 320 16.50 -3.19 -5.09
CA LEU A 320 16.70 -4.49 -5.73
C LEU A 320 15.44 -5.05 -6.37
N ALA A 321 14.30 -4.97 -5.68
CA ALA A 321 13.01 -5.37 -6.26
C ALA A 321 12.72 -4.59 -7.55
N ASN A 322 12.92 -3.26 -7.53
CA ASN A 322 12.72 -2.40 -8.69
C ASN A 322 13.68 -2.76 -9.84
N LYS A 323 14.95 -3.03 -9.54
CA LYS A 323 15.94 -3.47 -10.55
C LYS A 323 15.55 -4.79 -11.20
N LEU A 324 15.06 -5.76 -10.42
CA LEU A 324 14.63 -7.06 -10.94
C LEU A 324 13.39 -6.96 -11.84
N VAL A 325 12.44 -6.08 -11.50
CA VAL A 325 11.26 -5.80 -12.35
C VAL A 325 11.72 -5.14 -13.65
N SER A 326 12.55 -4.11 -13.59
CA SER A 326 13.09 -3.42 -14.77
C SER A 326 13.87 -4.36 -15.71
N LEU A 327 14.68 -5.27 -15.16
CA LEU A 327 15.39 -6.29 -15.94
C LEU A 327 14.45 -7.30 -16.60
N ALA A 328 13.29 -7.60 -15.99
CA ALA A 328 12.28 -8.48 -16.57
C ALA A 328 11.44 -7.80 -17.67
N ASP A 329 11.35 -6.47 -17.69
CA ASP A 329 10.63 -5.73 -18.74
C ASP A 329 11.38 -5.71 -20.09
N HIS A 330 12.71 -5.74 -20.07
CA HIS A 330 13.54 -5.78 -21.28
C HIS A 330 13.25 -6.98 -22.22
N PRO A 331 13.17 -8.24 -21.74
CA PRO A 331 12.78 -9.36 -22.60
C PRO A 331 11.28 -9.37 -22.97
N SER A 332 10.41 -8.86 -22.08
CA SER A 332 8.95 -8.87 -22.27
C SER A 332 8.50 -7.95 -23.41
N SER A 333 9.09 -6.75 -23.50
CA SER A 333 8.85 -5.81 -24.60
C SER A 333 9.31 -6.37 -25.96
N GLY A 334 10.43 -7.10 -26.00
CA GLY A 334 10.92 -7.77 -27.21
C GLY A 334 9.99 -8.90 -27.70
N ILE A 335 9.35 -9.62 -26.78
CA ILE A 335 8.39 -10.69 -27.11
C ILE A 335 7.08 -10.09 -27.65
N LEU A 336 6.52 -9.08 -26.98
CA LEU A 336 5.32 -8.37 -27.44
C LEU A 336 5.54 -7.68 -28.80
N GLN A 337 6.71 -7.07 -29.00
CA GLN A 337 7.07 -6.44 -30.28
C GLN A 337 7.18 -7.48 -31.42
N LYS A 338 7.75 -8.66 -31.15
CA LYS A 338 7.81 -9.77 -32.13
C LYS A 338 6.43 -10.34 -32.43
N PHE A 339 5.56 -10.46 -31.42
CA PHE A 339 4.19 -10.93 -31.60
C PHE A 339 3.36 -9.95 -32.43
N ALA A 340 3.46 -8.64 -32.14
CA ALA A 340 2.77 -7.59 -32.89
C ALA A 340 3.26 -7.50 -34.36
N LYS A 341 4.59 -7.60 -34.59
CA LYS A 341 5.14 -7.64 -35.95
C LYS A 341 4.71 -8.88 -36.74
N GLY A 342 4.58 -10.03 -36.09
CA GLY A 342 4.05 -11.25 -36.72
C GLY A 342 2.59 -11.12 -37.14
N ALA A 343 1.76 -10.46 -36.34
CA ALA A 343 0.34 -10.26 -36.63
C ALA A 343 0.05 -9.19 -37.72
N ILE A 344 0.95 -8.21 -37.91
CA ILE A 344 0.83 -7.18 -38.96
C ILE A 344 1.35 -7.68 -40.32
N SER A 345 2.11 -8.78 -40.33
CA SER A 345 2.69 -9.38 -41.55
C SER A 345 1.86 -10.54 -42.12
N SER A 346 0.62 -10.72 -41.67
CA SER A 346 -0.29 -11.80 -42.08
C SER A 346 -1.50 -11.27 -42.85
#